data_AF-A0AAN1MQ67-F1
#
_entry.id   AF-A0AAN1MQ67-F1
#
_cell.length_a   1.000
_cell.length_b   1.000
_cell.length_c   1.000
_cell.angle_alpha   90.00
_cell.angle_beta   90.00
_cell.angle_gamma   90.00
#
_symmetry.space_group_name_H-M   'P 1'
#
loop_
_entity.id
_entity.type
_entity.pdbx_description
1 polymer ?
#
loop_
_entity_poly.entity_id
_entity_poly.type
_entity_poly.pdbx_seq_one_letter_code
_entity_poly.pdbx_strand_id
1 'polypeptide(L)'
;MSKPNYPTNTAGTLAFAAAVAACVFVILIPAGLSEGFFLPTVTSALAAFTVEFGRRTRIRKLVERRDEVHQSGSRFEVIVNDARVGEIGVIETIDIKLNALSDARNYAAQFMNLLAFLIRCALLSLVLTPVLLFWAFVFQAWIDPSGSKAIMSTLLQLQPAGVMTLGTTLITFCMTVFMLTVGCSISFGPNLGLSNMFRRAVDRAIAAKLECPVPGRIRLRPARPVLAAVEETQP
;
A
#
# COMPACT_ATOMS: atom_id res chain seq x y z
N MET A 1 12.09 -36.59 -7.05
CA MET A 1 12.04 -35.16 -7.41
C MET A 1 12.17 -34.34 -6.13
N SER A 2 13.28 -33.64 -5.92
CA SER A 2 13.44 -32.75 -4.75
C SER A 2 12.53 -31.53 -4.94
N LYS A 3 11.69 -31.22 -3.94
CA LYS A 3 11.00 -29.93 -3.92
C LYS A 3 12.08 -28.85 -3.87
N PRO A 4 12.11 -27.89 -4.80
CA PRO A 4 13.05 -26.78 -4.69
C PRO A 4 12.78 -26.06 -3.38
N ASN A 5 13.71 -26.15 -2.44
CA ASN A 5 13.70 -25.35 -1.22
C ASN A 5 13.98 -23.92 -1.63
N TYR A 6 12.92 -23.15 -1.88
CA TYR A 6 13.07 -21.72 -2.08
C TYR A 6 13.61 -21.11 -0.79
N PRO A 7 14.76 -20.43 -0.83
CA PRO A 7 15.30 -19.78 0.36
C PRO A 7 14.30 -18.70 0.78
N THR A 8 13.54 -18.99 1.84
CA THR A 8 12.69 -17.99 2.46
C THR A 8 13.59 -17.08 3.26
N ASN A 9 13.80 -15.85 2.78
CA ASN A 9 14.43 -14.80 3.57
C ASN A 9 13.48 -14.37 4.70
N THR A 10 13.40 -15.18 5.75
CA THR A 10 12.53 -14.99 6.90
C THR A 10 12.88 -13.72 7.67
N ALA A 11 14.17 -13.40 7.77
CA ALA A 11 14.67 -12.23 8.47
C ALA A 11 14.14 -10.92 7.85
N GLY A 12 14.26 -10.75 6.52
CA GLY A 12 13.76 -9.55 5.85
C GLY A 12 12.25 -9.36 5.99
N THR A 13 11.49 -10.45 6.00
CA THR A 13 10.03 -10.41 6.12
C THR A 13 9.55 -10.09 7.53
N LEU A 14 10.21 -10.66 8.54
CA LEU A 14 9.92 -10.35 9.94
C LEU A 14 10.29 -8.91 10.27
N ALA A 15 11.43 -8.41 9.78
CA ALA A 15 11.82 -7.02 9.95
C ALA A 15 10.80 -6.07 9.32
N PHE A 16 10.29 -6.37 8.12
CA PHE A 16 9.24 -5.57 7.49
C PHE A 16 7.93 -5.59 8.28
N ALA A 17 7.47 -6.77 8.71
CA ALA A 17 6.25 -6.89 9.52
C ALA A 17 6.37 -6.15 10.86
N ALA A 18 7.52 -6.26 11.53
CA ALA A 18 7.81 -5.54 12.77
C ALA A 18 7.85 -4.02 12.54
N ALA A 19 8.45 -3.56 11.44
CA ALA A 19 8.47 -2.14 11.09
C ALA A 19 7.06 -1.59 10.81
N VAL A 20 6.22 -2.36 10.11
CA VAL A 20 4.81 -1.99 9.89
C VAL A 20 4.05 -1.93 11.21
N ALA A 21 4.20 -2.92 12.08
CA ALA A 21 3.58 -2.91 13.40
C ALA A 21 4.04 -1.71 14.24
N ALA A 22 5.33 -1.41 14.27
CA ALA A 22 5.87 -0.25 14.98
C ALA A 22 5.28 1.07 14.44
N CYS A 23 5.16 1.22 13.11
CA CYS A 23 4.51 2.39 12.52
C CYS A 23 3.03 2.50 12.92
N VAL A 24 2.26 1.41 12.83
CA VAL A 24 0.85 1.40 13.22
C VAL A 24 0.69 1.73 14.70
N PHE A 25 1.54 1.16 15.55
CA PHE A 25 1.55 1.44 16.99
C PHE A 25 1.78 2.92 17.25
N VAL A 26 2.87 3.50 16.72
CA VAL A 26 3.23 4.91 16.90
C VAL A 26 2.13 5.85 16.43
N ILE A 27 1.50 5.55 15.30
CA ILE A 27 0.39 6.36 14.77
C ILE A 27 -0.84 6.32 15.70
N LEU A 28 -1.10 5.18 16.34
CA LEU A 28 -2.27 4.99 17.20
C LEU A 28 -2.06 5.41 18.66
N ILE A 29 -0.82 5.62 19.12
CA ILE A 29 -0.54 6.06 20.50
C ILE A 29 -1.39 7.28 20.88
N PRO A 30 -1.44 8.39 20.09
CA PRO A 30 -2.16 9.58 20.49
C PRO A 30 -3.67 9.36 20.65
N ALA A 31 -4.25 8.43 19.89
CA ALA A 31 -5.65 8.05 20.00
C ALA A 31 -5.93 7.16 21.23
N GLY A 32 -4.93 6.39 21.69
CA GLY A 32 -5.05 5.48 22.83
C GLY A 32 -4.72 6.12 24.20
N LEU A 33 -4.27 7.37 24.27
CA LEU A 33 -3.84 7.98 25.53
C LEU A 33 -4.97 8.05 26.59
N SER A 34 -6.23 8.08 26.18
CA SER A 34 -7.39 8.09 27.11
C SER A 34 -7.84 6.70 27.56
N GLU A 35 -7.63 5.66 26.75
CA GLU A 35 -8.14 4.30 27.00
C GLU A 35 -7.02 3.27 27.30
N GLY A 36 -5.76 3.71 27.27
CA GLY A 36 -4.56 2.89 27.47
C GLY A 36 -3.98 2.30 26.18
N PHE A 37 -2.87 1.58 26.33
CA PHE A 37 -2.09 1.07 25.19
C PHE A 37 -2.62 -0.23 24.58
N PHE A 38 -3.72 -0.79 25.10
CA PHE A 38 -4.25 -2.08 24.65
C PHE A 38 -4.66 -2.05 23.17
N LEU A 39 -5.49 -1.08 22.78
CA LEU A 39 -6.01 -0.96 21.41
C LEU A 39 -4.88 -0.73 20.37
N PRO A 40 -3.92 0.19 20.56
CA PRO A 40 -2.75 0.31 19.68
C PRO A 40 -1.92 -0.97 19.58
N THR A 41 -1.74 -1.69 20.69
CA THR A 41 -0.95 -2.93 20.73
C THR A 41 -1.62 -4.04 19.93
N VAL A 42 -2.91 -4.29 20.15
CA VAL A 42 -3.66 -5.31 19.41
C VAL A 42 -3.72 -4.98 17.92
N THR A 43 -3.98 -3.72 17.58
CA THR A 43 -4.08 -3.29 16.16
C THR A 43 -2.74 -3.42 15.42
N SER A 44 -1.63 -3.06 16.07
CA SER A 44 -0.30 -3.22 15.48
C SER A 44 0.10 -4.69 15.30
N ALA A 45 -0.22 -5.56 16.27
CA ALA A 45 -0.02 -7.00 16.15
C ALA A 45 -0.85 -7.59 14.99
N LEU A 46 -2.12 -7.19 14.86
CA LEU A 46 -2.99 -7.60 13.74
C LEU A 46 -2.45 -7.11 12.39
N ALA A 47 -1.90 -5.90 12.32
CA ALA A 47 -1.27 -5.38 11.11
C ALA A 47 -0.04 -6.21 10.69
N ALA A 48 0.87 -6.50 11.64
CA ALA A 48 2.01 -7.39 11.39
C ALA A 48 1.56 -8.78 10.92
N PHE A 49 0.57 -9.36 11.60
CA PHE A 49 0.02 -10.66 11.23
C PHE A 49 -0.57 -10.65 9.82
N THR A 50 -1.35 -9.62 9.47
CA THR A 50 -1.97 -9.48 8.14
C THR A 50 -0.92 -9.37 7.04
N VAL A 51 0.15 -8.62 7.27
CA VAL A 51 1.27 -8.47 6.33
C VAL A 51 1.97 -9.81 6.10
N GLU A 52 2.31 -10.52 7.16
CA GLU A 52 3.03 -11.80 7.07
C GLU A 52 2.14 -12.92 6.51
N PHE A 53 0.88 -12.99 6.93
CA PHE A 53 -0.10 -13.95 6.41
C PHE A 53 -0.39 -13.70 4.93
N GLY A 54 -0.58 -12.43 4.53
CA GLY A 54 -0.77 -12.03 3.13
C GLY A 54 0.42 -12.40 2.25
N ARG A 55 1.64 -12.30 2.77
CA ARG A 55 2.85 -12.76 2.08
C ARG A 55 2.87 -14.28 1.91
N ARG A 56 2.68 -15.03 2.98
CA ARG A 56 2.69 -16.51 2.97
C ARG A 56 1.66 -17.08 1.99
N THR A 57 0.45 -16.53 1.99
CA THR A 57 -0.61 -16.94 1.08
C THR A 57 -0.27 -16.64 -0.38
N ARG A 58 0.33 -15.47 -0.69
CA ARG A 58 0.80 -15.15 -2.05
C ARG A 58 1.90 -16.09 -2.52
N ILE A 59 2.87 -16.40 -1.68
CA ILE A 59 3.95 -17.33 -2.01
C ILE A 59 3.40 -18.73 -2.28
N ARG A 60 2.52 -19.25 -1.39
CA ARG A 60 1.87 -20.57 -1.59
C ARG A 60 1.15 -20.64 -2.92
N LYS A 61 0.30 -19.65 -3.23
CA LYS A 61 -0.42 -19.56 -4.50
C LYS A 61 0.49 -19.53 -5.74
N LEU A 62 1.66 -18.90 -5.63
CA LEU A 62 2.63 -18.86 -6.73
C LEU A 62 3.35 -20.20 -6.89
N VAL A 63 3.71 -20.88 -5.80
CA VAL A 63 4.32 -22.21 -5.84
C VAL A 63 3.33 -23.25 -6.39
N GLU A 64 2.09 -23.25 -5.92
CA GLU A 64 1.01 -24.12 -6.43
C GLU A 64 0.82 -23.94 -7.95
N ARG A 65 0.69 -22.69 -8.41
CA ARG A 65 0.60 -22.38 -9.85
C ARG A 65 1.83 -22.81 -10.64
N ARG A 66 3.01 -22.76 -10.04
CA ARG A 66 4.25 -23.19 -10.69
C ARG A 66 4.20 -24.69 -10.97
N ASP A 67 3.78 -25.47 -9.98
CA ASP A 67 3.69 -26.92 -10.04
C ASP A 67 2.62 -27.37 -11.06
N GLU A 68 1.49 -26.68 -11.11
CA GLU A 68 0.42 -26.91 -12.12
C GLU A 68 0.90 -26.63 -13.55
N VAL A 69 1.65 -25.54 -13.76
CA VAL A 69 2.03 -25.07 -15.11
C VAL A 69 3.29 -25.77 -15.63
N HIS A 70 4.06 -26.45 -14.76
CA HIS A 70 5.26 -27.18 -15.17
C HIS A 70 5.00 -28.17 -16.31
N GLN A 71 3.76 -28.62 -16.48
CA GLN A 71 3.35 -29.60 -17.49
C GLN A 71 2.80 -28.99 -18.79
N SER A 72 2.44 -27.70 -18.85
CA SER A 72 1.64 -27.15 -19.97
C SER A 72 2.39 -26.30 -20.99
N GLY A 73 3.65 -25.92 -20.73
CA GLY A 73 4.45 -25.10 -21.66
C GLY A 73 3.84 -23.72 -21.99
N SER A 74 2.86 -23.26 -21.20
CA SER A 74 2.10 -22.03 -21.48
C SER A 74 2.99 -20.79 -21.44
N ARG A 75 2.67 -19.81 -22.31
CA ARG A 75 3.40 -18.54 -22.46
C ARG A 75 2.46 -17.34 -22.28
N PHE A 76 3.01 -16.25 -21.78
CA PHE A 76 2.36 -14.95 -21.73
C PHE A 76 2.92 -14.03 -22.81
N GLU A 77 2.04 -13.35 -23.52
CA GLU A 77 2.37 -12.18 -24.32
C GLU A 77 2.65 -10.99 -23.39
N VAL A 78 3.77 -10.32 -23.63
CA VAL A 78 4.20 -9.14 -22.87
C VAL A 78 3.93 -7.90 -23.68
N ILE A 79 3.08 -7.04 -23.14
CA ILE A 79 2.67 -5.77 -23.73
C ILE A 79 3.24 -4.63 -22.87
N VAL A 80 4.01 -3.74 -23.48
CA VAL A 80 4.60 -2.55 -22.85
C VAL A 80 4.04 -1.32 -23.56
N ASN A 81 3.39 -0.43 -22.82
CA ASN A 81 2.76 0.79 -23.38
C ASN A 81 1.88 0.49 -24.61
N ASP A 82 1.06 -0.57 -24.49
CA ASP A 82 0.13 -1.06 -25.52
C ASP A 82 0.79 -1.65 -26.79
N ALA A 83 2.12 -1.75 -26.85
CA ALA A 83 2.86 -2.46 -27.89
C ALA A 83 3.27 -3.88 -27.44
N ARG A 84 3.09 -4.88 -28.29
CA ARG A 84 3.60 -6.24 -28.07
C ARG A 84 5.12 -6.23 -28.20
N VAL A 85 5.82 -6.61 -27.13
CA VAL A 85 7.29 -6.63 -27.11
C VAL A 85 7.84 -8.06 -27.26
N GLY A 86 7.13 -9.05 -26.74
CA GLY A 86 7.57 -10.43 -26.84
C GLY A 86 6.70 -11.40 -26.04
N GLU A 87 7.24 -12.59 -25.80
CA GLU A 87 6.58 -13.62 -25.00
C GLU A 87 7.51 -14.12 -23.91
N ILE A 88 6.94 -14.44 -22.76
CA ILE A 88 7.66 -14.99 -21.61
C ILE A 88 6.97 -16.27 -21.14
N GLY A 89 7.76 -17.27 -20.72
CA GLY A 89 7.19 -18.49 -20.15
C GLY A 89 6.41 -18.18 -18.86
N VAL A 90 5.28 -18.86 -18.64
CA VAL A 90 4.50 -18.69 -17.41
C VAL A 90 5.34 -19.08 -16.18
N ILE A 91 6.09 -20.18 -16.26
CA ILE A 91 6.99 -20.64 -15.20
C ILE A 91 8.04 -19.57 -14.89
N GLU A 92 8.64 -19.00 -15.93
CA GLU A 92 9.66 -17.95 -15.79
C GLU A 92 9.09 -16.70 -15.13
N THR A 93 7.87 -16.32 -15.48
CA THR A 93 7.15 -15.20 -14.85
C THR A 93 6.91 -15.46 -13.37
N ILE A 94 6.55 -16.70 -13.01
CA ILE A 94 6.34 -17.10 -11.62
C ILE A 94 7.67 -17.06 -10.86
N ASP A 95 8.76 -17.56 -11.46
CA ASP A 95 10.10 -17.53 -10.86
C ASP A 95 10.58 -16.09 -10.63
N ILE A 96 10.35 -15.18 -11.58
CA ILE A 96 10.63 -13.75 -11.41
C ILE A 96 9.82 -13.17 -10.23
N LYS A 97 8.54 -13.51 -10.10
CA LYS A 97 7.71 -13.06 -8.97
C LYS A 97 8.18 -13.61 -7.63
N LEU A 98 8.57 -14.88 -7.58
CA LEU A 98 9.12 -15.50 -6.37
C LEU A 98 10.45 -14.86 -5.97
N ASN A 99 11.33 -14.60 -6.93
CA ASN A 99 12.60 -13.90 -6.69
C ASN A 99 12.39 -12.46 -6.20
N ALA A 100 11.41 -11.75 -6.76
CA ALA A 100 11.06 -10.41 -6.27
C ALA A 100 10.53 -10.44 -4.82
N LEU A 101 9.81 -11.50 -4.43
CA LEU A 101 9.28 -11.69 -3.07
C LEU A 101 10.33 -12.19 -2.07
N SER A 102 11.45 -12.77 -2.51
CA SER A 102 12.55 -13.22 -1.64
C SER A 102 13.61 -12.15 -1.41
N ASP A 103 13.67 -11.12 -2.26
CA ASP A 103 14.62 -10.01 -2.13
C ASP A 103 14.21 -9.02 -1.02
N ALA A 104 15.03 -8.96 0.04
CA ALA A 104 14.87 -8.04 1.18
C ALA A 104 14.89 -6.56 0.76
N ARG A 105 15.59 -6.20 -0.32
CA ARG A 105 15.67 -4.82 -0.81
C ARG A 105 14.30 -4.30 -1.26
N ASN A 106 13.46 -5.17 -1.79
CA ASN A 106 12.09 -4.80 -2.19
C ASN A 106 11.20 -4.49 -0.98
N TYR A 107 11.42 -5.17 0.16
CA TYR A 107 10.73 -4.85 1.41
C TYR A 107 11.16 -3.50 1.97
N ALA A 108 12.49 -3.23 2.00
CA ALA A 108 13.01 -1.93 2.43
C ALA A 108 12.48 -0.80 1.54
N ALA A 109 12.49 -0.99 0.21
CA ALA A 109 11.92 -0.02 -0.73
C ALA A 109 10.41 0.18 -0.53
N GLN A 110 9.65 -0.89 -0.31
CA GLN A 110 8.22 -0.81 -0.03
C GLN A 110 7.94 -0.07 1.28
N PHE A 111 8.75 -0.30 2.32
CA PHE A 111 8.66 0.40 3.59
C PHE A 111 8.94 1.89 3.44
N MET A 112 10.04 2.27 2.78
CA MET A 112 10.37 3.67 2.53
C MET A 112 9.30 4.39 1.70
N ASN A 113 8.73 3.70 0.71
CA ASN A 113 7.61 4.22 -0.08
C ASN A 113 6.32 4.38 0.73
N LEU A 114 6.03 3.44 1.63
CA LEU A 114 4.91 3.56 2.57
C LEU A 114 5.13 4.73 3.54
N LEU A 115 6.33 4.87 4.09
CA LEU A 115 6.70 5.96 4.99
C LEU A 115 6.58 7.33 4.31
N ALA A 116 7.10 7.46 3.09
CA ALA A 116 6.96 8.67 2.29
C ALA A 116 5.50 9.01 2.00
N PHE A 117 4.67 8.00 1.70
CA PHE A 117 3.23 8.16 1.55
C PHE A 117 2.56 8.65 2.84
N LEU A 118 2.88 8.06 4.00
CA LEU A 118 2.34 8.48 5.30
C LEU A 118 2.75 9.90 5.66
N ILE A 119 4.00 10.30 5.39
CA ILE A 119 4.47 11.68 5.60
C ILE A 119 3.67 12.66 4.73
N ARG A 120 3.44 12.34 3.45
CA ARG A 120 2.61 13.18 2.56
C ARG A 120 1.17 13.28 3.06
N CYS A 121 0.59 12.17 3.54
CA CYS A 121 -0.73 12.19 4.16
C CYS A 121 -0.75 13.08 5.40
N ALA A 122 0.28 13.01 6.26
CA ALA A 122 0.39 13.83 7.46
C ALA A 122 0.49 15.32 7.11
N LEU A 123 1.33 15.69 6.14
CA LEU A 123 1.45 17.06 5.65
C LEU A 123 0.12 17.57 5.07
N LEU A 124 -0.55 16.75 4.25
CA LEU A 124 -1.86 17.11 3.70
C LEU A 124 -2.90 17.29 4.82
N SER A 125 -2.86 16.45 5.84
CA SER A 125 -3.77 16.53 6.99
C SER A 125 -3.52 17.76 7.85
N LEU A 126 -2.27 18.19 7.97
CA LEU A 126 -1.90 19.45 8.65
C LEU A 126 -2.52 20.67 7.94
N VAL A 127 -2.65 20.63 6.61
CA VAL A 127 -3.29 21.68 5.81
C VAL A 127 -4.81 21.55 5.82
N LEU A 128 -5.35 20.33 5.72
CA LEU A 128 -6.80 20.09 5.70
C LEU A 128 -7.46 20.37 7.05
N THR A 129 -6.77 20.11 8.16
CA THR A 129 -7.29 20.32 9.51
C THR A 129 -7.78 21.75 9.75
N PRO A 130 -6.98 22.82 9.57
CA PRO A 130 -7.45 24.19 9.77
C PRO A 130 -8.55 24.58 8.78
N VAL A 131 -8.51 24.08 7.53
CA VAL A 131 -9.56 24.32 6.54
C VAL A 131 -10.89 23.71 6.98
N LEU A 132 -10.88 22.46 7.45
CA LEU A 132 -12.07 21.78 7.95
C LEU A 132 -12.60 22.42 9.22
N LEU A 133 -11.73 22.83 10.15
CA LEU A 133 -12.13 23.55 11.36
C LEU A 133 -12.77 24.91 11.02
N PHE A 134 -12.18 25.65 10.09
CA PHE A 134 -12.74 26.91 9.61
C PHE A 134 -14.15 26.72 9.06
N TRP A 135 -14.34 25.78 8.13
CA TRP A 135 -15.65 25.52 7.55
C TRP A 135 -16.64 24.97 8.58
N ALA A 136 -16.22 24.09 9.49
CA ALA A 136 -17.05 23.61 10.58
C ALA A 136 -17.54 24.76 11.46
N PHE A 137 -16.67 25.73 11.77
CA PHE A 137 -17.05 26.92 12.54
C PHE A 137 -18.01 27.83 11.78
N VAL A 138 -17.80 28.04 10.47
CA VAL A 138 -18.71 28.81 9.62
C VAL A 138 -20.10 28.16 9.58
N PHE A 139 -20.17 26.84 9.38
CA PHE A 139 -21.44 26.11 9.40
C PHE A 139 -22.12 26.17 10.77
N GLN A 140 -21.36 26.01 11.86
CA GLN A 140 -21.89 26.15 13.21
C GLN A 140 -22.47 27.55 13.44
N ALA A 141 -21.77 28.61 13.03
CA ALA A 141 -22.24 29.98 13.17
C ALA A 141 -23.50 30.29 12.34
N TRP A 142 -23.69 29.58 11.22
CA TRP A 142 -24.89 29.73 10.40
C TRP A 142 -26.09 28.98 11.00
N ILE A 143 -25.88 27.75 11.48
CA ILE A 143 -26.96 26.90 12.02
C ILE A 143 -27.36 27.34 13.43
N ASP A 144 -26.38 27.60 14.30
CA ASP A 144 -26.57 28.04 15.68
C ASP A 144 -25.56 29.14 16.05
N PRO A 145 -25.91 30.41 15.77
CA PRO A 145 -25.08 31.56 16.12
C PRO A 145 -24.81 31.68 17.63
N SER A 146 -25.70 31.16 18.48
CA SER A 146 -25.55 31.25 19.94
C SER A 146 -24.46 30.31 20.45
N GLY A 147 -24.40 29.07 19.94
CA GLY A 147 -23.33 28.12 20.21
C GLY A 147 -21.96 28.65 19.79
N SER A 148 -21.85 29.31 18.64
CA SER A 148 -20.58 29.91 18.19
C SER A 148 -20.08 31.02 19.12
N LYS A 149 -20.98 31.84 19.67
CA LYS A 149 -20.62 32.84 20.69
C LYS A 149 -20.11 32.18 21.96
N ALA A 150 -20.75 31.10 22.41
CA ALA A 150 -20.33 30.35 23.59
C ALA A 150 -18.95 29.69 23.44
N ILE A 151 -18.66 29.13 22.25
CA ILE A 151 -17.33 28.59 21.92
C ILE A 151 -16.28 29.70 21.98
N MET A 152 -16.56 30.86 21.34
CA MET A 152 -15.63 31.98 21.33
C MET A 152 -15.39 32.55 22.74
N SER A 153 -16.43 32.68 23.57
CA SER A 153 -16.25 33.12 24.97
C SER A 153 -15.44 32.12 25.79
N THR A 154 -15.63 30.82 25.57
CA THR A 154 -14.84 29.78 26.23
C THR A 154 -13.36 29.86 25.82
N LEU A 155 -13.09 30.10 24.53
CA LEU A 155 -11.72 30.28 24.01
C LEU A 155 -11.04 31.54 24.59
N LEU A 156 -11.78 32.62 24.81
CA LEU A 156 -11.24 33.85 25.41
C LEU A 156 -10.96 33.72 26.91
N GLN A 157 -11.67 32.82 27.60
CA GLN A 157 -11.55 32.59 29.05
C GLN A 157 -10.74 31.33 29.39
N LEU A 158 -9.96 30.82 28.43
CA LEU A 158 -9.29 29.54 28.57
C LEU A 158 -8.25 29.55 29.70
N GLN A 159 -8.53 28.81 30.77
CA GLN A 159 -7.57 28.56 31.85
C GLN A 159 -6.48 27.57 31.40
N PRO A 160 -5.31 27.51 32.06
CA PRO A 160 -4.23 26.58 31.69
C PRO A 160 -4.66 25.12 31.59
N ALA A 161 -5.58 24.67 32.45
CA ALA A 161 -6.16 23.33 32.38
C ALA A 161 -6.97 23.10 31.09
N GLY A 162 -7.70 24.12 30.62
CA GLY A 162 -8.47 24.07 29.38
C GLY A 162 -7.60 24.05 28.12
N VAL A 163 -6.39 24.62 28.18
CA VAL A 163 -5.42 24.56 27.07
C VAL A 163 -5.03 23.11 26.76
N MET A 164 -4.82 22.29 27.78
CA MET A 164 -4.46 20.88 27.60
C MET A 164 -5.59 20.10 26.93
N THR A 165 -6.84 20.30 27.36
CA THR A 165 -8.02 19.65 26.77
C THR A 165 -8.27 20.12 25.32
N LEU A 166 -8.06 21.40 25.04
CA LEU A 166 -8.16 21.92 23.67
C LEU A 166 -7.07 21.30 22.79
N GLY A 167 -5.83 21.22 23.29
CA GLY A 167 -4.71 20.62 22.60
C GLY A 167 -4.94 19.15 22.25
N THR A 168 -5.41 18.34 23.21
CA THR A 168 -5.76 16.93 22.95
C THR A 168 -6.89 16.82 21.94
N THR A 169 -7.93 17.64 22.04
CA THR A 169 -9.05 17.67 21.09
C THR A 169 -8.57 17.98 19.66
N LEU A 170 -7.67 18.96 19.49
CA LEU A 170 -7.10 19.32 18.19
C LEU A 170 -6.21 18.21 17.63
N ILE A 171 -5.43 17.54 18.47
CA ILE A 171 -4.61 16.38 18.07
C ILE A 171 -5.51 15.23 17.61
N THR A 172 -6.56 14.91 18.37
CA THR A 172 -7.52 13.86 18.00
C THR A 172 -8.20 14.19 16.68
N PHE A 173 -8.66 15.43 16.49
CA PHE A 173 -9.26 15.87 15.24
C PHE A 173 -8.28 15.77 14.05
N CYS A 174 -7.03 16.22 14.24
CA CYS A 174 -5.98 16.10 13.23
C CYS A 174 -5.71 14.63 12.86
N MET A 175 -5.69 13.73 13.86
CA MET A 175 -5.57 12.29 13.62
C MET A 175 -6.76 11.70 12.88
N THR A 176 -7.99 12.15 13.16
CA THR A 176 -9.18 11.75 12.39
C THR A 176 -9.04 12.17 10.93
N VAL A 177 -8.64 13.42 10.66
CA VAL A 177 -8.41 13.92 9.30
C VAL A 177 -7.28 13.13 8.61
N PHE A 178 -6.23 12.76 9.34
CA PHE A 178 -5.16 11.90 8.84
C PHE A 178 -5.64 10.51 8.44
N MET A 179 -6.40 9.84 9.30
CA MET A 179 -6.96 8.53 9.00
C MET A 179 -7.92 8.56 7.81
N LEU A 180 -8.76 9.60 7.72
CA LEU A 180 -9.62 9.83 6.57
C LEU A 180 -8.81 10.06 5.29
N THR A 181 -7.75 10.87 5.35
CA THR A 181 -6.86 11.13 4.22
C THR A 181 -6.18 9.84 3.73
N VAL A 182 -5.67 9.02 4.64
CA VAL A 182 -5.09 7.71 4.30
C VAL A 182 -6.14 6.79 3.68
N GLY A 183 -7.31 6.66 4.32
CA GLY A 183 -8.41 5.82 3.84
C GLY A 183 -8.89 6.22 2.45
N CYS A 184 -9.20 7.51 2.25
CA CYS A 184 -9.58 8.05 0.95
C CYS A 184 -8.47 7.85 -0.09
N SER A 185 -7.20 7.97 0.30
CA SER A 185 -6.09 7.80 -0.64
C SER A 185 -5.94 6.36 -1.13
N ILE A 186 -6.19 5.39 -0.25
CA ILE A 186 -6.16 3.97 -0.60
C ILE A 186 -7.39 3.58 -1.42
N SER A 187 -8.58 4.09 -1.07
CA SER A 187 -9.85 3.70 -1.71
C SER A 187 -10.08 4.36 -3.06
N PHE A 188 -9.78 5.66 -3.19
CA PHE A 188 -10.06 6.43 -4.42
C PHE A 188 -8.83 6.61 -5.30
N GLY A 189 -7.66 6.16 -4.83
CA GLY A 189 -6.42 6.21 -5.58
C GLY A 189 -5.90 7.60 -5.99
N PRO A 190 -6.14 8.73 -5.27
CA PRO A 190 -5.35 9.93 -5.52
C PRO A 190 -3.86 9.57 -5.43
N ASN A 191 -3.09 9.96 -6.44
CA ASN A 191 -1.70 9.60 -6.59
C ASN A 191 -0.81 10.33 -5.56
N LEU A 192 -0.91 9.99 -4.27
CA LEU A 192 0.05 10.41 -3.24
C LEU A 192 1.39 9.64 -3.34
N GLY A 193 1.59 8.94 -4.45
CA GLY A 193 2.83 8.26 -4.81
C GLY A 193 3.03 6.90 -4.13
N LEU A 194 2.00 6.30 -3.54
CA LEU A 194 2.08 4.93 -3.05
C LEU A 194 2.19 3.96 -4.23
N SER A 195 3.40 3.48 -4.51
CA SER A 195 3.64 2.50 -5.56
C SER A 195 3.93 1.10 -5.00
N ASN A 196 3.64 0.06 -5.78
CA ASN A 196 3.99 -1.31 -5.43
C ASN A 196 5.42 -1.62 -5.91
N MET A 197 6.37 -1.64 -4.98
CA MET A 197 7.79 -1.84 -5.29
C MET A 197 8.10 -3.25 -5.77
N PHE A 198 7.36 -4.25 -5.29
CA PHE A 198 7.47 -5.62 -5.80
C PHE A 198 7.05 -5.71 -7.26
N ARG A 199 5.95 -5.04 -7.62
CA ARG A 199 5.51 -4.99 -9.02
C ARG A 199 6.56 -4.30 -9.89
N ARG A 200 7.14 -3.19 -9.44
CA ARG A 200 8.23 -2.52 -10.16
C ARG A 200 9.47 -3.41 -10.32
N ALA A 201 9.82 -4.22 -9.32
CA ALA A 201 10.91 -5.18 -9.43
C ALA A 201 10.62 -6.27 -10.47
N VAL A 202 9.40 -6.82 -10.47
CA VAL A 202 8.95 -7.79 -11.48
C VAL A 202 8.96 -7.17 -12.88
N ASP A 203 8.41 -5.96 -13.03
CA ASP A 203 8.34 -5.27 -14.31
C ASP A 203 9.76 -5.01 -14.86
N ARG A 204 10.71 -4.56 -14.02
CA ARG A 204 12.12 -4.39 -14.41
C ARG A 204 12.79 -5.70 -14.82
N ALA A 205 12.54 -6.78 -14.09
CA ALA A 205 13.12 -8.09 -14.42
C ALA A 205 12.57 -8.65 -15.73
N ILE A 206 11.28 -8.46 -16.01
CA ILE A 206 10.67 -8.85 -17.30
C ILE A 206 11.23 -8.00 -18.44
N ALA A 207 11.32 -6.68 -18.26
CA ALA A 207 11.88 -5.77 -19.26
C ALA A 207 13.34 -6.11 -19.59
N ALA A 208 14.16 -6.37 -18.58
CA ALA A 208 15.56 -6.79 -18.76
C ALA A 208 15.67 -8.11 -19.53
N LYS A 209 14.76 -9.05 -19.28
CA LYS A 209 14.76 -10.35 -19.96
C LYS A 209 14.35 -10.27 -21.44
N LEU A 210 13.50 -9.31 -21.79
CA LEU A 210 13.06 -9.05 -23.16
C LEU A 210 13.92 -8.00 -23.88
N GLU A 211 15.03 -7.58 -23.27
CA GLU A 211 15.90 -6.52 -23.78
C GLU A 211 15.12 -5.24 -24.15
N CYS A 212 14.04 -4.96 -23.41
CA CYS A 212 13.18 -3.81 -23.67
C CYS A 212 13.70 -2.59 -22.91
N PRO A 213 14.24 -1.56 -23.60
CA PRO A 213 14.81 -0.38 -22.93
C PRO A 213 13.73 0.60 -22.45
N VAL A 214 12.47 0.41 -22.87
CA VAL A 214 11.40 1.39 -22.64
C VAL A 214 10.77 1.20 -21.27
N PRO A 215 10.83 2.21 -20.38
CA PRO A 215 10.05 2.19 -19.15
C PRO A 215 8.56 2.30 -19.48
N GLY A 216 7.73 1.44 -18.89
CA GLY A 216 6.31 1.40 -19.23
C GLY A 216 5.48 0.51 -18.34
N ARG A 217 4.15 0.61 -18.49
CA ARG A 217 3.23 -0.29 -17.80
C ARG A 217 3.23 -1.63 -18.50
N ILE A 218 3.82 -2.64 -17.85
CA ILE A 218 3.81 -4.01 -18.35
C ILE A 218 2.46 -4.68 -18.05
N ARG A 219 1.87 -5.27 -19.08
CA ARG A 219 0.68 -6.12 -18.99
C ARG A 219 1.03 -7.49 -19.56
N LEU A 220 0.62 -8.53 -18.83
CA LEU A 220 0.76 -9.92 -19.26
C LEU A 220 -0.60 -10.42 -19.71
N ARG A 221 -0.66 -10.91 -20.94
CA ARG A 221 -1.86 -11.54 -21.52
C ARG A 221 -1.54 -13.00 -21.82
N PRO A 222 -2.45 -13.96 -21.61
CA PRO A 222 -2.27 -15.32 -22.13
C PRO A 222 -1.98 -15.25 -23.64
N ALA A 223 -0.89 -15.86 -24.09
CA ALA A 223 -0.59 -15.88 -25.51
C ALA A 223 -1.73 -16.61 -26.24
N ARG A 224 -2.24 -16.04 -27.34
CA ARG A 224 -3.20 -16.75 -28.19
C ARG A 224 -2.52 -18.01 -28.74
N PRO A 225 -3.16 -19.19 -28.70
CA PRO A 225 -2.65 -20.34 -29.44
C PRO A 225 -2.58 -19.97 -30.93
N VAL A 226 -1.46 -20.31 -31.58
CA VAL A 226 -1.12 -19.94 -32.98
C VAL A 226 -2.04 -20.61 -34.03
N LEU A 227 -3.14 -21.23 -33.61
CA LEU A 227 -3.99 -22.11 -34.43
C LEU A 227 -4.93 -21.39 -35.43
N ALA A 228 -4.74 -20.11 -35.75
CA ALA A 228 -5.65 -19.39 -36.66
C ALA A 228 -4.96 -18.66 -37.83
N ALA A 229 -3.65 -18.88 -38.05
CA ALA A 229 -2.90 -18.18 -39.11
C ALA A 229 -2.53 -19.08 -40.31
N VAL A 230 -3.09 -20.29 -40.42
CA VAL A 230 -2.77 -21.25 -41.50
C VAL A 230 -3.93 -21.47 -42.48
N GLU A 231 -5.08 -20.84 -42.29
CA GLU A 231 -6.29 -21.14 -43.10
C GLU A 231 -6.69 -20.03 -44.10
N GLU A 232 -5.81 -19.08 -44.44
CA GLU A 232 -6.17 -17.97 -45.37
C GLU A 232 -5.18 -17.73 -46.52
N THR A 233 -4.37 -18.74 -46.86
CA THR A 233 -3.62 -18.75 -48.14
C THR A 233 -3.64 -20.13 -48.77
N GLN A 234 -4.77 -20.47 -49.39
CA GLN A 234 -4.78 -21.29 -50.59
C GLN A 234 -5.43 -20.47 -51.73
N PRO A 235 -4.86 -20.55 -52.94
CA PRO A 235 -5.07 -19.60 -54.05
C PRO A 235 -6.46 -19.63 -54.68
#